data_AF-A0A3D3M199-F1
#
_entry.id   AF-A0A3D3M199-F1
#
_cell.length_a   1.000
_cell.length_b   1.000
_cell.length_c   1.000
_cell.angle_alpha   90.00
_cell.angle_beta   90.00
_cell.angle_gamma   90.00
#
_symmetry.space_group_name_H-M   'P 1'
#
loop_
_entity.id
_entity.type
_entity.pdbx_description
1 polymer ?
#
loop_
_entity_poly.entity_id
_entity_poly.type
_entity_poly.pdbx_seq_one_letter_code
_entity_poly.pdbx_strand_id
1 'polypeptide(L)' 'MPQTKHPSHEPLVLTRDALARLPARPANAHKGQFGHVLVVGGDRGTGGAGLLSAEAALRCGAGL' A
#
# COMPACT_ATOMS: atom_id res chain seq x y z
N MET A 1 -1.48 17.98 -23.44
CA MET A 1 -1.90 16.67 -22.88
C MET A 1 -3.29 16.82 -22.30
N PRO A 2 -4.30 16.09 -22.78
CA PRO A 2 -5.66 16.26 -22.27
C PRO A 2 -5.71 15.71 -20.83
N GLN A 3 -6.18 16.54 -19.89
CA GLN A 3 -6.49 16.11 -18.53
C GLN A 3 -7.57 15.03 -18.59
N THR A 4 -7.26 13.84 -18.09
CA THR A 4 -8.24 12.78 -17.83
C THR A 4 -9.17 13.28 -16.73
N LYS A 5 -10.31 13.87 -17.10
CA LYS A 5 -11.40 14.13 -16.16
C LYS A 5 -11.94 12.77 -15.72
N HIS A 6 -11.48 12.29 -14.57
CA HIS A 6 -12.08 11.15 -13.91
C HIS A 6 -13.57 11.45 -13.71
N PRO A 7 -14.48 10.49 -14.00
CA PRO A 7 -15.89 10.66 -13.67
C PRO A 7 -16.01 10.98 -12.17
N SER A 8 -16.94 11.86 -11.81
CA SER A 8 -17.23 12.23 -10.43
C SER A 8 -17.67 10.98 -9.65
N HIS A 9 -16.72 10.28 -9.06
CA HIS A 9 -16.99 9.21 -8.11
C HIS A 9 -17.60 9.87 -6.87
N GLU A 10 -18.79 9.44 -6.48
CA GLU A 10 -19.33 9.79 -5.17
C GLU A 10 -18.32 9.37 -4.10
N PRO A 11 -17.88 10.27 -3.20
CA PRO A 11 -16.88 9.93 -2.20
C PRO A 11 -17.39 8.81 -1.30
N LEU A 12 -16.71 7.65 -1.32
CA LEU A 12 -16.99 6.60 -0.36
C LEU A 12 -16.38 6.99 0.98
N VAL A 13 -17.24 7.21 1.98
CA VAL A 13 -16.80 7.44 3.37
C VAL A 13 -16.30 6.12 3.96
N LEU A 14 -15.02 6.07 4.31
CA LEU A 14 -14.42 4.90 4.97
C LEU A 14 -14.77 4.91 6.46
N THR A 15 -15.85 4.22 6.83
CA THR A 15 -16.12 3.85 8.22
C THR A 15 -15.51 2.50 8.54
N ARG A 16 -15.29 2.18 9.82
CA ARG A 16 -14.77 0.87 10.26
C ARG A 16 -15.58 -0.29 9.66
N ASP A 17 -16.90 -0.14 9.61
CA ASP A 17 -17.80 -1.18 9.13
C ASP A 17 -17.86 -1.28 7.60
N ALA A 18 -17.52 -0.18 6.90
CA ALA A 18 -17.43 -0.14 5.45
C ALA A 18 -16.09 -0.70 4.92
N LEU A 19 -15.09 -0.93 5.77
CA LEU A 19 -13.80 -1.48 5.37
C LEU A 19 -13.84 -3.00 5.26
N ALA A 20 -13.20 -3.53 4.21
CA ALA A 20 -12.98 -4.95 4.07
C ALA A 20 -12.12 -5.49 5.23
N ARG A 21 -12.52 -6.62 5.81
CA ARG A 21 -11.74 -7.31 6.85
C ARG A 21 -10.64 -8.14 6.21
N LEU A 22 -9.41 -7.95 6.69
CA LEU A 22 -8.28 -8.80 6.31
C LEU A 22 -8.36 -10.14 7.04
N PRO A 23 -7.95 -11.26 6.40
CA PRO A 23 -7.89 -12.55 7.06
C PRO A 23 -6.81 -12.57 8.14
N ALA A 24 -7.02 -13.38 9.18
CA ALA A 24 -5.99 -13.66 10.17
C ALA A 24 -4.82 -14.42 9.54
N ARG A 25 -3.60 -14.18 10.03
CA ARG A 25 -2.40 -14.90 9.59
C ARG A 25 -2.31 -16.26 10.31
N PRO A 26 -1.89 -17.34 9.63
CA PRO A 26 -1.62 -18.62 10.29
C PRO A 26 -0.54 -18.48 11.37
N ALA A 27 -0.66 -19.24 12.47
CA ALA A 27 0.27 -19.16 13.60
C ALA A 27 1.71 -19.60 13.24
N ASN A 28 1.85 -20.50 12.27
CA ASN A 28 3.14 -20.96 11.76
C ASN A 28 3.61 -20.19 10.51
N ALA A 29 3.02 -19.03 10.25
CA ALA A 29 3.36 -18.27 9.05
C ALA A 29 4.75 -17.62 9.15
N HIS A 30 5.43 -17.49 8.02
CA HIS A 30 6.72 -16.84 7.90
C HIS A 30 6.71 -15.77 6.80
N LYS A 31 7.73 -14.90 6.82
CA LYS A 31 7.85 -13.75 5.93
C LYS A 31 7.58 -14.05 4.44
N GLY A 32 8.15 -15.13 3.90
CA GLY A 32 7.98 -15.52 2.50
C GLY A 32 6.53 -15.81 2.05
N GLN A 33 5.59 -16.00 2.97
CA GLN A 33 4.17 -16.20 2.64
C GLN A 33 3.40 -14.88 2.45
N PHE A 34 4.02 -13.74 2.78
CA PHE A 34 3.38 -12.41 2.67
C PHE A 34 3.95 -11.57 1.52
N GLY A 35 4.55 -12.23 0.53
CA GLY A 35 5.06 -11.60 -0.69
C GLY A 35 6.36 -10.83 -0.48
N HIS A 36 6.99 -10.47 -1.61
CA HIS A 36 8.21 -9.66 -1.65
C HIS A 36 7.93 -8.39 -2.45
N VAL A 37 8.22 -7.23 -1.88
CA VAL A 37 7.97 -5.93 -2.48
C VAL A 37 9.29 -5.29 -2.87
N LEU A 38 9.41 -4.90 -4.13
CA LEU A 38 10.49 -4.03 -4.60
C LEU A 38 9.96 -2.60 -4.73
N VAL A 39 10.59 -1.67 -4.01
CA VAL A 39 10.32 -0.23 -4.17
C VAL A 39 11.35 0.37 -5.12
N VAL A 40 10.86 0.98 -6.20
CA VAL A 40 11.66 1.77 -7.14
C VAL A 40 11.06 3.15 -7.22
N GLY A 41 11.79 4.15 -6.74
CA GLY A 41 11.30 5.53 -6.74
C GLY A 41 12.18 6.47 -5.92
N GLY A 42 11.90 7.77 -6.06
CA GLY A 42 12.75 8.84 -5.55
C GLY A 42 13.82 9.24 -6.58
N ASP A 43 13.83 10.51 -6.94
CA ASP A 43 14.85 11.16 -7.76
C ASP A 43 15.66 12.15 -6.89
N ARG A 44 16.58 12.90 -7.50
CA ARG A 44 17.32 13.98 -6.86
C ARG A 44 16.35 14.97 -6.20
N GLY A 45 16.50 15.15 -4.89
CA GLY A 45 15.63 16.00 -4.07
C GLY A 45 14.33 15.34 -3.61
N THR A 46 14.02 14.10 -4.02
CA THR A 46 12.79 13.38 -3.63
C THR A 46 13.05 11.96 -3.09
N GLY A 47 14.27 11.67 -2.63
CA GLY A 47 14.63 10.36 -2.08
C GLY A 47 13.74 9.88 -0.92
N GLY A 48 13.12 10.80 -0.17
CA GLY A 48 12.13 10.48 0.86
C GLY A 48 10.91 9.71 0.35
N ALA A 49 10.57 9.83 -0.94
CA ALA A 49 9.46 9.08 -1.54
C ALA A 49 9.71 7.57 -1.47
N GLY A 50 10.94 7.11 -1.72
CA GLY A 50 11.29 5.69 -1.59
C GLY A 50 11.22 5.21 -0.14
N LEU A 51 11.69 6.02 0.80
CA LEU A 51 11.66 5.71 2.24
C LEU A 51 10.23 5.56 2.76
N LEU A 52 9.36 6.54 2.47
CA LEU A 52 7.96 6.51 2.88
C LEU A 52 7.22 5.32 2.25
N SER A 53 7.51 5.00 0.99
CA SER A 53 6.91 3.86 0.30
C SER A 53 7.33 2.52 0.92
N ALA A 54 8.63 2.36 1.23
CA ALA A 54 9.15 1.15 1.87
C ALA A 54 8.58 0.97 3.28
N GLU A 55 8.49 2.05 4.06
CA GLU A 55 7.89 2.02 5.40
C GLU A 55 6.41 1.62 5.35
N ALA A 56 5.64 2.22 4.43
CA ALA A 56 4.24 1.87 4.24
C ALA A 56 4.07 0.39 3.85
N ALA A 57 4.90 -0.14 2.94
CA ALA A 57 4.86 -1.55 2.54
C ALA A 57 5.07 -2.50 3.73
N LEU A 58 6.07 -2.23 4.57
CA LEU A 58 6.34 -3.02 5.78
C LEU A 58 5.18 -2.94 6.77
N ARG A 59 4.62 -1.74 7.01
CA ARG A 59 3.46 -1.55 7.91
C ARG A 59 2.20 -2.24 7.41
N CYS A 60 2.00 -2.31 6.08
CA CYS A 60 0.91 -3.03 5.46
C CYS A 60 1.13 -4.55 5.42
N GLY A 61 2.31 -5.02 5.82
CA GLY A 61 2.58 -6.42 6.09
C GLY A 61 3.30 -7.18 4.98
N ALA A 62 4.02 -6.50 4.10
CA ALA A 62 4.96 -7.14 3.17
C ALA A 62 5.93 -8.07 3.92
N GLY A 63 6.23 -9.22 3.32
CA GLY A 63 7.12 -10.21 3.90
C GLY A 63 8.60 -9.84 3.79
N LEU A 64 8.99 -9.35 2.61
CA LEU A 64 10.34 -8.89 2.27
C LEU A 64 10.27 -7.62 1.41
#